data_AF-A0A7C6LAS6-F1
#
_entry.id   AF-A0A7C6LAS6-F1
#
_cell.length_a   1.000
_cell.length_b   1.000
_cell.length_c   1.000
_cell.angle_alpha   90.00
_cell.angle_beta   90.00
_cell.angle_gamma   90.00
#
_symmetry.space_group_name_H-M   'P 1'
#
loop_
_entity.id
_entity.type
_entity.pdbx_description
1 polymer ?
#
loop_
_entity_poly.entity_id
_entity_poly.type
_entity_poly.pdbx_seq_one_letter_code
_entity_poly.pdbx_strand_id
1 'polypeptide(L)'
;MSDQSKPLTKISLLSTEDWWAAWLGLFIFALGLGPIFGKDLLGWVVKDNTWIDISKSIAPISANYQGMSGITSLFLTYLFLLAITCCGTYVMGGNVKRFAGGFTIIFAITYLCIILGKYAYIAATPDKLDRYGISWALGMGDMGYIFAMIIGLIIGNFFLGAADYLKTAARPEWYIKTGIVILGASIAVKTLSAMGLASTVIIRGLCAVVEAYLVYWAVVYYIARKWFKFTPEWAAPLASGISICGVSAAIATGAAIRSRPVIPVILSAVIIVFVALELLFLPWLAQVLLWKEPMVAGAWMGLAVKSDGGAIASGAITDSLVRAKALKELGINWEEGWMLMATTTTKVFIDIFIGVWAFILAVIWSVFNIGKKSKDSAGKSQVKASEIWDRFPKFIIGFVLTFLIILLLGLSNPDIVGAAETGTGHANALRSIFFGLCFFSIGLVTNVRKLWQEGMGRIVAVYAVALFGFILWVGLLISWIFYHGIYPPTV
;
A
#
# COMPACT_ATOMS: atom_id res chain seq x y z
N MET A 1 -30.26 -14.39 -19.82
CA MET A 1 -29.62 -15.31 -20.79
C MET A 1 -29.20 -14.51 -22.01
N SER A 2 -28.07 -14.87 -22.63
CA SER A 2 -27.14 -14.03 -23.42
C SER A 2 -26.38 -13.03 -22.52
N ASP A 3 -25.06 -13.03 -22.40
CA ASP A 3 -24.00 -13.47 -23.30
C ASP A 3 -22.82 -14.01 -22.45
N GLN A 4 -22.55 -15.32 -22.56
CA GLN A 4 -21.33 -15.95 -22.06
C GLN A 4 -20.36 -16.08 -23.23
N SER A 5 -19.07 -15.84 -22.97
CA SER A 5 -17.91 -15.98 -23.86
C SER A 5 -17.50 -14.73 -24.66
N LYS A 6 -17.13 -13.64 -23.97
CA LYS A 6 -16.09 -12.77 -24.54
C LYS A 6 -14.72 -13.47 -24.39
N PRO A 7 -13.97 -13.65 -25.48
CA PRO A 7 -12.58 -14.10 -25.38
C PRO A 7 -11.79 -13.07 -24.57
N LEU A 8 -10.78 -13.53 -23.80
CA LEU A 8 -9.84 -12.66 -23.08
C LEU A 8 -9.19 -11.69 -24.08
N THR A 9 -9.77 -10.51 -24.24
CA THR A 9 -9.20 -9.40 -25.00
C THR A 9 -7.84 -9.07 -24.38
N LYS A 10 -6.77 -9.10 -25.19
CA LYS A 10 -5.43 -8.62 -24.81
C LYS A 10 -5.59 -7.36 -23.96
N ILE A 11 -5.16 -7.42 -22.71
CA ILE A 11 -5.20 -6.26 -21.82
C ILE A 11 -4.28 -5.20 -22.44
N SER A 12 -4.88 -4.11 -22.92
CA SER A 12 -4.11 -2.99 -23.47
C SER A 12 -3.29 -2.35 -22.34
N LEU A 13 -2.06 -1.92 -22.66
CA LEU A 13 -1.15 -1.23 -21.73
C LEU A 13 -1.75 0.06 -21.11
N LEU A 14 -2.89 0.52 -21.62
CA LEU A 14 -3.56 1.76 -21.21
C LEU A 14 -4.97 1.53 -20.66
N SER A 15 -5.47 0.29 -20.59
CA SER A 15 -6.88 0.04 -20.25
C SER A 15 -7.14 -0.33 -18.79
N THR A 16 -6.11 -0.42 -17.94
CA THR A 16 -6.28 -0.86 -16.55
C THR A 16 -5.72 0.15 -15.55
N GLU A 17 -6.38 0.25 -14.38
CA GLU A 17 -5.94 1.09 -13.27
C GLU A 17 -4.52 0.74 -12.81
N ASP A 18 -4.15 -0.55 -12.88
CA ASP A 18 -2.84 -1.04 -12.48
C ASP A 18 -1.70 -0.56 -13.40
N TRP A 19 -1.94 -0.51 -14.71
CA TRP A 19 -0.99 0.10 -15.65
C TRP A 19 -0.94 1.62 -15.47
N TRP A 20 -2.08 2.28 -15.28
CA TRP A 20 -2.12 3.72 -15.02
C TRP A 20 -1.40 4.09 -13.72
N ALA A 21 -1.46 3.25 -12.70
CA ALA A 21 -0.64 3.44 -11.50
C ALA A 21 0.86 3.43 -11.82
N ALA A 22 1.31 2.48 -12.64
CA ALA A 22 2.70 2.41 -13.10
C ALA A 22 3.10 3.64 -13.92
N TRP A 23 2.28 4.03 -14.91
CA TRP A 23 2.57 5.18 -15.78
C TRP A 23 2.61 6.50 -15.02
N LEU A 24 1.64 6.76 -14.13
CA LEU A 24 1.63 7.98 -13.32
C LEU A 24 2.83 8.04 -12.38
N GLY A 25 3.18 6.92 -11.74
CA GLY A 25 4.34 6.85 -10.87
C GLY A 25 5.66 7.07 -11.62
N LEU A 26 5.81 6.45 -12.81
CA LEU A 26 6.98 6.64 -13.67
C LEU A 26 7.08 8.08 -14.21
N PHE A 27 5.94 8.70 -14.54
CA PHE A 27 5.90 10.09 -14.97
C PHE A 27 6.35 11.05 -13.86
N ILE A 28 5.81 10.89 -12.64
CA ILE A 28 6.22 11.69 -11.49
C ILE A 28 7.68 11.43 -11.13
N PHE A 29 8.15 10.19 -11.20
CA PHE A 29 9.55 9.83 -11.04
C PHE A 29 10.44 10.57 -12.05
N ALA A 30 10.06 10.57 -13.33
CA ALA A 30 10.82 11.26 -14.37
C ALA A 30 10.91 12.78 -14.11
N LEU A 31 9.82 13.41 -13.63
CA LEU A 31 9.86 14.81 -13.18
C LEU A 31 10.77 14.98 -11.95
N GLY A 32 10.75 14.02 -11.04
CA GLY A 32 11.63 13.97 -9.86
C GLY A 32 13.10 13.78 -10.19
N LEU A 33 13.48 13.29 -11.37
CA LEU A 33 14.89 13.25 -11.81
C LEU A 33 15.43 14.63 -12.18
N GLY A 34 14.58 15.66 -12.31
CA GLY A 34 14.96 17.00 -12.71
C GLY A 34 16.19 17.57 -12.00
N PRO A 35 16.32 17.48 -10.66
CA PRO A 35 17.47 18.02 -9.93
C PRO A 35 18.81 17.40 -10.32
N ILE A 36 18.86 16.15 -10.79
CA ILE A 36 20.08 15.52 -11.34
C ILE A 36 20.58 16.29 -12.57
N PHE A 37 19.66 16.91 -13.31
CA PHE A 37 19.94 17.74 -14.48
C PHE A 37 19.88 19.25 -14.16
N GLY A 38 19.93 19.63 -12.88
CA GLY A 38 19.86 21.03 -12.44
C GLY A 38 18.50 21.71 -12.64
N LYS A 39 17.42 20.96 -12.88
CA LYS A 39 16.07 21.50 -13.09
C LYS A 39 15.13 21.12 -11.95
N ASP A 40 14.59 22.12 -11.26
CA ASP A 40 13.67 21.86 -10.16
C ASP A 40 12.20 21.79 -10.63
N LEU A 41 11.85 20.68 -11.26
CA LEU A 41 10.55 20.47 -11.93
C LEU A 41 9.39 20.21 -10.95
N LEU A 42 9.69 19.75 -9.73
CA LEU A 42 8.69 19.44 -8.69
C LEU A 42 8.85 20.32 -7.44
N GLY A 43 9.74 21.30 -7.42
CA GLY A 43 9.99 22.14 -6.24
C GLY A 43 8.81 23.02 -5.80
N TRP A 44 7.82 23.21 -6.67
CA TRP A 44 6.56 23.91 -6.38
C TRP A 44 5.53 23.03 -5.65
N VAL A 45 5.77 21.72 -5.53
CA VAL A 45 4.87 20.78 -4.83
C VAL A 45 4.74 21.19 -3.37
N VAL A 46 3.52 21.05 -2.84
CA VAL A 46 3.24 21.40 -1.44
C VAL A 46 3.91 20.43 -0.48
N LYS A 47 4.55 21.01 0.53
CA LYS A 47 5.07 20.35 1.72
C LYS A 47 4.26 20.79 2.92
N ASP A 48 3.86 19.82 3.73
CA ASP A 48 3.12 20.00 4.97
C ASP A 48 4.04 19.85 6.20
N ASN A 49 3.98 20.85 7.08
CA ASN A 49 4.82 20.95 8.27
C ASN A 49 3.98 20.79 9.54
N THR A 50 4.60 20.32 10.62
CA THR A 50 4.00 20.41 11.95
C THR A 50 3.84 21.88 12.36
N TRP A 51 2.68 22.24 12.91
CA TRP A 51 2.28 23.64 13.07
C TRP A 51 1.53 23.92 14.38
N ILE A 52 1.63 25.17 14.83
CA ILE A 52 0.75 25.80 15.84
C ILE A 52 0.02 26.97 15.20
N ASP A 53 0.78 27.79 14.48
CA ASP A 53 0.24 28.78 13.57
C ASP A 53 -0.10 28.12 12.24
N ILE A 54 -1.40 28.09 11.91
CA ILE A 54 -1.92 27.45 10.70
C ILE A 54 -1.34 28.05 9.42
N SER A 55 -0.87 29.31 9.45
CA SER A 55 -0.24 29.94 8.27
C SER A 55 1.06 29.25 7.85
N LYS A 56 1.71 28.51 8.76
CA LYS A 56 2.95 27.76 8.53
C LYS A 56 2.73 26.27 8.27
N SER A 57 1.47 25.81 8.22
CA SER A 57 1.16 24.40 8.03
C SER A 57 1.59 23.88 6.66
N ILE A 58 1.67 24.76 5.66
CA ILE A 58 2.03 24.43 4.29
C ILE A 58 3.03 25.41 3.68
N ALA A 59 3.95 24.90 2.88
CA ALA A 59 4.94 25.67 2.14
C ALA A 59 5.31 24.93 0.84
N PRO A 60 5.89 25.59 -0.18
CA PRO A 60 6.53 24.89 -1.28
C PRO A 60 7.69 24.04 -0.76
N ILE A 61 7.91 22.87 -1.37
CA ILE A 61 8.91 21.91 -0.90
C ILE A 61 10.36 22.38 -1.10
N SER A 62 10.61 23.14 -2.16
CA SER A 62 11.95 23.61 -2.52
C SER A 62 12.18 25.06 -2.13
N ALA A 63 13.41 25.35 -1.71
CA ALA A 63 13.88 26.70 -1.43
C ALA A 63 13.81 27.63 -2.65
N ASN A 64 13.90 27.09 -3.87
CA ASN A 64 13.82 27.86 -5.11
C ASN A 64 12.46 28.54 -5.31
N TYR A 65 11.43 28.08 -4.61
CA TYR A 65 10.06 28.58 -4.72
C TYR A 65 9.59 29.33 -3.46
N GLN A 66 10.50 29.78 -2.58
CA GLN A 66 10.13 30.49 -1.34
C GLN A 66 9.25 31.74 -1.54
N GLY A 67 9.28 32.37 -2.73
CA GLY A 67 8.38 33.48 -3.08
C GLY A 67 6.93 33.06 -3.35
N MET A 68 6.65 31.77 -3.45
CA MET A 68 5.30 31.22 -3.66
C MET A 68 4.63 30.93 -2.31
N SER A 69 3.38 31.37 -2.14
CA SER A 69 2.61 31.03 -0.94
C SER A 69 2.33 29.53 -0.86
N GLY A 70 2.25 28.99 0.35
CA GLY A 70 1.88 27.58 0.57
C GLY A 70 0.51 27.22 -0.01
N ILE A 71 -0.45 28.17 -0.01
CA ILE A 71 -1.78 27.99 -0.62
C ILE A 71 -1.68 27.86 -2.13
N THR A 72 -0.86 28.68 -2.78
CA THR A 72 -0.60 28.58 -4.23
C THR A 72 0.03 27.24 -4.57
N SER A 73 1.02 26.80 -3.79
CA SER A 73 1.67 25.50 -3.95
C SER A 73 0.67 24.34 -3.78
N LEU A 74 -0.22 24.40 -2.79
CA LEU A 74 -1.30 23.43 -2.60
C LEU A 74 -2.26 23.40 -3.79
N PHE A 75 -2.67 24.57 -4.28
CA PHE A 75 -3.58 24.67 -5.41
C PHE A 75 -2.97 24.12 -6.70
N LEU A 76 -1.69 24.42 -6.97
CA LEU A 76 -0.97 23.85 -8.11
C LEU A 76 -0.82 22.33 -7.97
N THR A 77 -0.55 21.84 -6.76
CA THR A 77 -0.46 20.39 -6.49
C THR A 77 -1.79 19.70 -6.75
N TYR A 78 -2.89 20.30 -6.29
CA TYR A 78 -4.24 19.84 -6.59
C TYR A 78 -4.50 19.80 -8.11
N LEU A 79 -4.24 20.89 -8.83
CA LEU A 79 -4.49 20.96 -10.27
C LEU A 79 -3.66 19.93 -11.05
N PHE A 80 -2.40 19.76 -10.68
CA PHE A 80 -1.52 18.77 -11.29
C PHE A 80 -2.05 17.35 -11.08
N LEU A 81 -2.36 16.98 -9.83
CA LEU A 81 -2.88 15.65 -9.51
C LEU A 81 -4.25 15.39 -10.15
N LEU A 82 -5.13 16.40 -10.17
CA LEU A 82 -6.40 16.33 -10.88
C LEU A 82 -6.18 16.09 -12.37
N ALA A 83 -5.29 16.84 -13.02
CA ALA A 83 -5.04 16.72 -14.45
C ALA A 83 -4.52 15.32 -14.83
N ILE A 84 -3.51 14.82 -14.14
CA ILE A 84 -2.91 13.51 -14.47
C ILE A 84 -3.88 12.36 -14.18
N THR A 85 -4.68 12.43 -13.11
CA THR A 85 -5.67 11.40 -12.78
C THR A 85 -6.92 11.50 -13.66
N CYS A 86 -7.34 12.69 -14.08
CA CYS A 86 -8.38 12.86 -15.10
C CYS A 86 -7.93 12.31 -16.46
N CYS A 87 -6.67 12.51 -16.85
CA CYS A 87 -6.10 11.92 -18.06
C CYS A 87 -6.19 10.38 -18.01
N GLY A 88 -5.74 9.76 -16.91
CA GLY A 88 -5.88 8.31 -16.74
C GLY A 88 -7.34 7.84 -16.77
N THR A 89 -8.24 8.58 -16.13
CA THR A 89 -9.68 8.28 -16.12
C THR A 89 -10.29 8.35 -17.51
N TYR A 90 -9.90 9.37 -18.30
CA TYR A 90 -10.36 9.54 -19.68
C TYR A 90 -9.94 8.36 -20.55
N VAL A 91 -8.68 7.95 -20.48
CA VAL A 91 -8.17 6.84 -21.30
C VAL A 91 -8.76 5.50 -20.87
N MET A 92 -9.07 5.30 -19.60
CA MET A 92 -9.80 4.14 -19.11
C MET A 92 -11.30 4.14 -19.48
N GLY A 93 -11.80 5.19 -20.15
CA GLY A 93 -13.21 5.31 -20.54
C GLY A 93 -14.15 5.69 -19.39
N GLY A 94 -13.61 6.25 -18.31
CA GLY A 94 -14.38 6.71 -17.15
C GLY A 94 -15.04 8.08 -17.36
N ASN A 95 -16.04 8.40 -16.53
CA ASN A 95 -16.69 9.71 -16.55
C ASN A 95 -15.79 10.76 -15.89
N VAL A 96 -15.04 11.51 -16.71
CA VAL A 96 -14.07 12.52 -16.25
C VAL A 96 -14.71 13.61 -15.41
N LYS A 97 -15.92 14.09 -15.75
CA LYS A 97 -16.59 15.15 -14.98
C LYS A 97 -16.98 14.68 -13.58
N ARG A 98 -17.57 13.50 -13.48
CA ARG A 98 -17.95 12.89 -12.18
C ARG A 98 -16.71 12.54 -11.37
N PHE A 99 -15.67 12.02 -12.01
CA PHE A 99 -14.39 11.77 -11.37
C PHE A 99 -13.76 13.04 -10.84
N ALA A 100 -13.66 14.11 -11.64
CA ALA A 100 -13.07 15.38 -11.24
C ALA A 100 -13.78 15.96 -10.02
N GLY A 101 -15.12 16.05 -10.05
CA GLY A 101 -15.90 16.54 -8.91
C GLY A 101 -15.73 15.70 -7.65
N GLY A 102 -15.69 14.37 -7.78
CA GLY A 102 -15.40 13.49 -6.65
C GLY A 102 -13.97 13.64 -6.12
N PHE A 103 -12.98 13.72 -7.03
CA PHE A 103 -11.57 13.86 -6.70
C PHE A 103 -11.31 15.16 -5.95
N THR A 104 -11.90 16.27 -6.37
CA THR A 104 -11.78 17.57 -5.68
C THR A 104 -12.23 17.48 -4.22
N ILE A 105 -13.39 16.85 -3.96
CA ILE A 105 -13.91 16.70 -2.60
C ILE A 105 -13.02 15.77 -1.79
N ILE A 106 -12.63 14.62 -2.35
CA ILE A 106 -11.73 13.67 -1.68
C ILE A 106 -10.40 14.33 -1.33
N PHE A 107 -9.80 15.05 -2.28
CA PHE A 107 -8.54 15.76 -2.10
C PHE A 107 -8.65 16.81 -1.00
N ALA A 108 -9.69 17.65 -1.04
CA ALA A 108 -9.89 18.69 -0.03
C ALA A 108 -10.01 18.11 1.37
N ILE A 109 -10.85 17.09 1.57
CA ILE A 109 -11.03 16.45 2.88
C ILE A 109 -9.73 15.75 3.32
N THR A 110 -9.08 15.02 2.41
CA THR A 110 -7.82 14.32 2.69
C THR A 110 -6.75 15.30 3.15
N TYR A 111 -6.59 16.42 2.44
CA TYR A 111 -5.54 17.38 2.75
C TYR A 111 -5.84 18.14 4.05
N LEU A 112 -7.12 18.42 4.34
CA LEU A 112 -7.54 18.92 5.66
C LEU A 112 -7.17 17.94 6.77
N CYS A 113 -7.42 16.65 6.58
CA CYS A 113 -7.01 15.62 7.54
C CYS A 113 -5.49 15.59 7.75
N ILE A 114 -4.69 15.73 6.68
CA ILE A 114 -3.22 15.82 6.75
C ILE A 114 -2.78 17.04 7.59
N ILE A 115 -3.33 18.22 7.31
CA ILE A 115 -3.04 19.43 8.09
C ILE A 115 -3.41 19.21 9.56
N LEU A 116 -4.62 18.73 9.86
CA LEU A 116 -5.07 18.49 11.23
C LEU A 116 -4.20 17.46 11.96
N GLY A 117 -3.78 16.40 11.25
CA GLY A 117 -2.89 15.37 11.76
C GLY A 117 -1.51 15.88 12.17
N LYS A 118 -1.07 17.00 11.59
CA LYS A 118 0.20 17.66 11.89
C LYS A 118 0.08 18.84 12.86
N TYR A 119 -1.06 19.03 13.52
CA TYR A 119 -1.16 20.00 14.60
C TYR A 119 -0.20 19.62 15.74
N ALA A 120 0.58 20.58 16.25
CA ALA A 120 1.70 20.29 17.16
C ALA A 120 1.27 19.59 18.45
N TYR A 121 0.12 19.93 19.04
CA TYR A 121 -0.40 19.22 20.23
C TYR A 121 -0.72 17.74 19.97
N ILE A 122 -0.87 17.32 18.71
CA ILE A 122 -1.08 15.92 18.33
C ILE A 122 0.26 15.29 17.93
N ALA A 123 0.96 15.92 16.99
CA ALA A 123 2.10 15.33 16.29
C ALA A 123 3.46 15.61 16.90
N ALA A 124 3.63 16.71 17.67
CA ALA A 124 4.94 17.06 18.21
C ALA A 124 5.41 16.00 19.20
N THR A 125 6.60 15.46 18.94
CA THR A 125 7.32 14.57 19.85
C THR A 125 7.97 15.37 20.98
N PRO A 126 8.31 14.73 22.13
CA PRO A 126 8.81 15.44 23.31
C PRO A 126 10.03 16.36 23.07
N ASP A 127 10.93 15.95 22.18
CA ASP A 127 12.12 16.70 21.74
C ASP A 127 11.80 18.00 20.97
N LYS A 128 10.59 18.13 20.43
CA LYS A 128 10.17 19.27 19.61
C LYS A 128 9.23 20.22 20.34
N LEU A 129 8.85 19.93 21.59
CA LEU A 129 7.95 20.76 22.37
C LEU A 129 8.47 22.19 22.54
N ASP A 130 9.76 22.33 22.88
CA ASP A 130 10.41 23.63 23.06
C ASP A 130 10.45 24.45 21.76
N ARG A 131 10.71 23.79 20.63
CA ARG A 131 10.70 24.43 19.29
C ARG A 131 9.34 25.05 18.96
N TYR A 132 8.27 24.46 19.49
CA TYR A 132 6.91 24.91 19.28
C TYR A 132 6.39 25.77 20.45
N GLY A 133 7.14 25.92 21.54
CA GLY A 133 6.70 26.70 22.71
C GLY A 133 5.47 26.12 23.41
N ILE A 134 5.26 24.80 23.36
CA ILE A 134 4.14 24.11 23.99
C ILE A 134 4.61 23.27 25.17
N SER A 135 3.83 23.22 26.24
CA SER A 135 4.16 22.47 27.46
C SER A 135 3.76 20.99 27.40
N TRP A 136 2.91 20.60 26.46
CA TRP A 136 2.43 19.23 26.31
C TRP A 136 2.02 18.95 24.87
N ALA A 137 2.13 17.67 24.47
CA ALA A 137 1.53 17.12 23.25
C ALA A 137 1.21 15.64 23.46
N LEU A 138 0.30 15.09 22.65
CA LEU A 138 -0.01 13.67 22.63
C LEU A 138 1.20 12.82 22.17
N GLY A 139 2.09 13.39 21.34
CA GLY A 139 3.28 12.72 20.85
C GLY A 139 2.95 11.49 20.01
N MET A 140 1.88 11.55 19.21
CA MET A 140 1.44 10.43 18.36
C MET A 140 2.07 10.46 16.96
N GLY A 141 2.92 11.44 16.68
CA GLY A 141 3.44 11.69 15.34
C GLY A 141 2.33 12.08 14.36
N ASP A 142 2.55 11.85 13.06
CA ASP A 142 1.59 12.23 12.02
C ASP A 142 0.34 11.32 12.04
N MET A 143 -0.81 11.92 12.36
CA MET A 143 -2.11 11.25 12.42
C MET A 143 -2.99 11.50 11.20
N GLY A 144 -2.51 12.25 10.21
CA GLY A 144 -3.35 12.77 9.13
C GLY A 144 -4.00 11.69 8.27
N TYR A 145 -3.25 10.62 8.02
CA TYR A 145 -3.71 9.42 7.33
C TYR A 145 -4.81 8.65 8.08
N ILE A 146 -4.69 8.55 9.41
CA ILE A 146 -5.70 7.90 10.25
C ILE A 146 -6.99 8.73 10.21
N PHE A 147 -6.88 10.05 10.34
CA PHE A 147 -8.03 10.96 10.23
C PHE A 147 -8.71 10.83 8.87
N ALA A 148 -7.94 10.82 7.78
CA ALA A 148 -8.48 10.67 6.43
C ALA A 148 -9.31 9.38 6.29
N MET A 149 -8.81 8.25 6.80
CA MET A 149 -9.53 6.99 6.79
C MET A 149 -10.79 7.00 7.67
N ILE A 150 -10.70 7.52 8.91
CA ILE A 150 -11.86 7.57 9.82
C ILE A 150 -12.97 8.43 9.23
N ILE A 151 -12.64 9.59 8.66
CA ILE A 151 -13.62 10.45 8.00
C ILE A 151 -14.20 9.75 6.76
N GLY A 152 -13.38 9.05 5.98
CA GLY A 152 -13.84 8.18 4.90
C GLY A 152 -14.87 7.15 5.38
N LEU A 153 -14.57 6.42 6.46
CA LEU A 153 -15.47 5.43 7.08
C LEU A 153 -16.81 6.04 7.51
N ILE A 154 -16.75 7.22 8.13
CA ILE A 154 -17.95 7.94 8.56
C ILE A 154 -18.81 8.29 7.33
N ILE A 155 -18.22 8.86 6.28
CA ILE A 155 -18.96 9.19 5.05
C ILE A 155 -19.52 7.92 4.39
N GLY A 156 -18.72 6.86 4.27
CA GLY A 156 -19.09 5.60 3.64
C GLY A 156 -20.24 4.85 4.32
N ASN A 157 -20.42 5.02 5.64
CA ASN A 157 -21.41 4.26 6.42
C ASN A 157 -22.61 5.10 6.90
N PHE A 158 -22.46 6.42 7.03
CA PHE A 158 -23.53 7.31 7.51
C PHE A 158 -24.08 8.25 6.43
N PHE A 159 -23.30 8.58 5.40
CA PHE A 159 -23.68 9.54 4.36
C PHE A 159 -23.71 8.90 2.97
N LEU A 160 -24.60 7.91 2.80
CA LEU A 160 -24.63 7.01 1.63
C LEU A 160 -24.75 7.73 0.27
N GLY A 161 -25.50 8.83 0.19
CA GLY A 161 -25.62 9.63 -1.04
C GLY A 161 -24.29 10.31 -1.44
N ALA A 162 -23.59 10.87 -0.46
CA ALA A 162 -22.25 11.42 -0.68
C ALA A 162 -21.25 10.31 -1.04
N ALA A 163 -21.31 9.17 -0.34
CA ALA A 163 -20.46 8.03 -0.63
C ALA A 163 -20.63 7.52 -2.07
N ASP A 164 -21.86 7.40 -2.57
CA ASP A 164 -22.12 6.96 -3.96
C ASP A 164 -21.64 7.97 -5.01
N TYR A 165 -21.74 9.27 -4.72
CA TYR A 165 -21.17 10.31 -5.58
C TYR A 165 -19.64 10.19 -5.65
N LEU A 166 -18.99 10.12 -4.49
CA LEU A 166 -17.53 10.08 -4.35
C LEU A 166 -16.89 8.76 -4.80
N LYS A 167 -17.66 7.66 -4.84
CA LYS A 167 -17.19 6.32 -5.24
C LYS A 167 -16.54 6.26 -6.62
N THR A 168 -16.90 7.18 -7.52
CA THR A 168 -16.26 7.25 -8.85
C THR A 168 -14.78 7.62 -8.74
N ALA A 169 -14.44 8.51 -7.81
CA ALA A 169 -13.07 8.96 -7.57
C ALA A 169 -12.35 8.15 -6.49
N ALA A 170 -13.07 7.49 -5.58
CA ALA A 170 -12.46 6.67 -4.53
C ALA A 170 -11.81 5.40 -5.09
N ARG A 171 -10.54 5.50 -5.50
CA ARG A 171 -9.75 4.46 -6.16
C ARG A 171 -8.51 4.12 -5.33
N PRO A 172 -8.66 3.42 -4.19
CA PRO A 172 -7.58 3.23 -3.23
C PRO A 172 -6.35 2.52 -3.83
N GLU A 173 -6.59 1.45 -4.60
CA GLU A 173 -5.55 0.68 -5.28
C GLU A 173 -4.76 1.52 -6.30
N TRP A 174 -5.44 2.35 -7.08
CA TRP A 174 -4.79 3.21 -8.05
C TRP A 174 -3.84 4.21 -7.36
N TYR A 175 -4.30 4.82 -6.27
CA TYR A 175 -3.50 5.79 -5.52
C TYR A 175 -2.31 5.15 -4.82
N ILE A 176 -2.50 4.06 -4.07
CA ILE A 176 -1.38 3.44 -3.36
C ILE A 176 -0.32 2.91 -4.32
N LYS A 177 -0.72 2.26 -5.42
CA LYS A 177 0.22 1.68 -6.39
C LYS A 177 1.02 2.75 -7.10
N THR A 178 0.40 3.89 -7.43
CA THR A 178 1.11 5.07 -7.95
C THR A 178 2.18 5.53 -6.96
N GLY A 179 1.80 5.61 -5.67
CA GLY A 179 2.73 5.96 -4.61
C GLY A 179 3.87 4.95 -4.40
N ILE A 180 3.60 3.64 -4.52
CA ILE A 180 4.62 2.60 -4.41
C ILE A 180 5.65 2.74 -5.53
N VAL A 181 5.21 2.99 -6.77
CA VAL A 181 6.12 3.21 -7.90
C VAL A 181 7.05 4.40 -7.62
N ILE A 182 6.54 5.50 -7.05
CA ILE A 182 7.37 6.64 -6.64
C ILE A 182 8.33 6.24 -5.50
N LEU A 183 7.86 5.44 -4.55
CA LEU A 183 8.63 5.00 -3.38
C LEU A 183 9.85 4.17 -3.76
N GLY A 184 9.83 3.44 -4.89
CA GLY A 184 10.98 2.66 -5.37
C GLY A 184 12.24 3.50 -5.51
N ALA A 185 12.12 4.74 -6.02
CA ALA A 185 13.22 5.68 -6.11
C ALA A 185 13.76 6.11 -4.73
N SER A 186 12.88 6.44 -3.79
CA SER A 186 13.28 6.84 -2.43
C SER A 186 13.96 5.69 -1.67
N ILE A 187 13.50 4.46 -1.85
CA ILE A 187 14.15 3.28 -1.26
C ILE A 187 15.54 3.07 -1.86
N ALA A 188 15.73 3.30 -3.16
CA ALA A 188 17.05 3.23 -3.79
C ALA A 188 18.01 4.28 -3.22
N VAL A 189 17.57 5.53 -3.03
CA VAL A 189 18.40 6.57 -2.37
C VAL A 189 18.79 6.16 -0.96
N LYS A 190 17.83 5.67 -0.15
CA LYS A 190 18.13 5.12 1.19
C LYS A 190 19.09 3.93 1.15
N THR A 191 18.99 3.11 0.11
CA THR A 191 19.91 1.98 -0.09
C THR A 191 21.31 2.47 -0.42
N LEU A 192 21.45 3.55 -1.17
CA LEU A 192 22.75 4.17 -1.47
C LEU A 192 23.34 4.83 -0.22
N SER A 193 22.54 5.50 0.61
CA SER A 193 23.02 6.17 1.83
C SER A 193 23.39 5.21 2.97
N ALA A 194 22.73 4.06 3.06
CA ALA A 194 22.93 3.07 4.13
C ALA A 194 23.06 1.64 3.58
N MET A 195 23.96 1.44 2.61
CA MET A 195 24.07 0.22 1.80
C MET A 195 24.19 -1.09 2.61
N GLY A 196 24.95 -1.11 3.70
CA GLY A 196 25.07 -2.30 4.54
C GLY A 196 23.75 -2.68 5.24
N LEU A 197 23.08 -1.69 5.83
CA LEU A 197 21.82 -1.90 6.55
C LEU A 197 20.66 -2.19 5.59
N ALA A 198 20.53 -1.40 4.52
CA ALA A 198 19.45 -1.52 3.54
C ALA A 198 19.53 -2.83 2.75
N SER A 199 20.71 -3.26 2.32
CA SER A 199 20.88 -4.56 1.63
C SER A 199 20.51 -5.72 2.55
N THR A 200 20.90 -5.67 3.82
CA THR A 200 20.50 -6.64 4.85
C THR A 200 18.98 -6.69 4.99
N VAL A 201 18.31 -5.54 5.07
CA VAL A 201 16.84 -5.44 5.16
C VAL A 201 16.16 -6.05 3.94
N ILE A 202 16.68 -5.80 2.74
CA ILE A 202 16.11 -6.31 1.49
C ILE A 202 16.27 -7.84 1.41
N ILE A 203 17.48 -8.36 1.63
CA ILE A 203 17.75 -9.81 1.54
C ILE A 203 16.95 -10.58 2.59
N ARG A 204 16.95 -10.10 3.84
CA ARG A 204 16.20 -10.74 4.92
C ARG A 204 14.70 -10.66 4.68
N GLY A 205 14.21 -9.58 4.07
CA GLY A 205 12.82 -9.47 3.64
C GLY A 205 12.45 -10.52 2.59
N LEU A 206 13.31 -10.74 1.60
CA LEU A 206 13.10 -11.80 0.60
C LEU A 206 13.03 -13.20 1.25
N CYS A 207 13.95 -13.51 2.17
CA CYS A 207 13.94 -14.78 2.90
C CYS A 207 12.67 -14.94 3.77
N ALA A 208 12.30 -13.90 4.52
CA ALA A 208 11.09 -13.86 5.33
C ALA A 208 9.84 -14.13 4.50
N VAL A 209 9.77 -13.56 3.30
CA VAL A 209 8.64 -13.75 2.38
C VAL A 209 8.56 -15.20 1.89
N VAL A 210 9.68 -15.81 1.48
CA VAL A 210 9.69 -17.21 1.05
C VAL A 210 9.25 -18.15 2.16
N GLU A 211 9.74 -17.94 3.39
CA GLU A 211 9.38 -18.76 4.54
C GLU A 211 7.91 -18.59 4.92
N ALA A 212 7.45 -17.33 5.06
CA ALA A 212 6.06 -17.02 5.37
C ALA A 212 5.13 -17.63 4.33
N TYR A 213 5.53 -17.60 3.06
CA TYR A 213 4.76 -18.13 1.96
C TYR A 213 4.48 -19.64 2.09
N LEU A 214 5.54 -20.44 2.28
CA LEU A 214 5.45 -21.89 2.37
C LEU A 214 4.57 -22.34 3.54
N VAL A 215 4.63 -21.60 4.65
CA VAL A 215 3.91 -21.92 5.88
C VAL A 215 2.47 -21.40 5.84
N TYR A 216 2.28 -20.15 5.43
CA TYR A 216 0.96 -19.50 5.48
C TYR A 216 -0.06 -20.22 4.61
N TRP A 217 0.26 -20.40 3.34
CA TRP A 217 -0.74 -20.90 2.40
C TRP A 217 -1.15 -22.33 2.75
N ALA A 218 -0.18 -23.19 3.09
CA ALA A 218 -0.43 -24.59 3.42
C ALA A 218 -1.32 -24.74 4.65
N VAL A 219 -1.04 -23.99 5.72
CA VAL A 219 -1.82 -24.05 6.96
C VAL A 219 -3.21 -23.47 6.77
N VAL A 220 -3.35 -22.32 6.10
CA VAL A 220 -4.67 -21.73 5.86
C VAL A 220 -5.52 -22.63 4.96
N TYR A 221 -4.93 -23.19 3.89
CA TYR A 221 -5.61 -24.16 3.04
C TYR A 221 -6.04 -25.40 3.84
N TYR A 222 -5.17 -25.92 4.71
CA TYR A 222 -5.49 -27.04 5.60
C TYR A 222 -6.66 -26.72 6.55
N ILE A 223 -6.63 -25.56 7.23
CA ILE A 223 -7.71 -25.12 8.13
C ILE A 223 -9.04 -25.01 7.35
N ALA A 224 -9.01 -24.35 6.19
CA ALA A 224 -10.19 -24.18 5.35
C ALA A 224 -10.78 -25.53 4.89
N ARG A 225 -9.92 -26.48 4.50
CA ARG A 225 -10.33 -27.81 4.00
C ARG A 225 -10.75 -28.77 5.10
N LYS A 226 -9.97 -28.89 6.17
CA LYS A 226 -10.12 -29.93 7.19
C LYS A 226 -11.15 -29.54 8.25
N TRP A 227 -11.03 -28.34 8.82
CA TRP A 227 -11.88 -27.90 9.92
C TRP A 227 -13.17 -27.28 9.41
N PHE A 228 -13.06 -26.40 8.41
CA PHE A 228 -14.20 -25.69 7.87
C PHE A 228 -14.78 -26.33 6.61
N LYS A 229 -14.28 -27.49 6.16
CA LYS A 229 -14.86 -28.32 5.09
C LYS A 229 -15.17 -27.57 3.79
N PHE A 230 -14.43 -26.51 3.46
CA PHE A 230 -14.58 -25.81 2.19
C PHE A 230 -14.17 -26.70 1.01
N THR A 231 -14.79 -26.53 -0.16
CA THR A 231 -14.34 -27.20 -1.38
C THR A 231 -13.00 -26.62 -1.85
N PRO A 232 -12.21 -27.33 -2.68
CA PRO A 232 -10.92 -26.81 -3.15
C PRO A 232 -11.07 -25.48 -3.91
N GLU A 233 -12.19 -25.33 -4.63
CA GLU A 233 -12.59 -24.12 -5.36
C GLU A 233 -12.69 -22.88 -4.46
N TRP A 234 -13.10 -23.05 -3.20
CA TRP A 234 -13.18 -21.97 -2.21
C TRP A 234 -11.92 -21.85 -1.35
N ALA A 235 -11.36 -22.99 -0.94
CA ALA A 235 -10.23 -23.03 -0.02
C ALA A 235 -8.95 -22.46 -0.64
N ALA A 236 -8.67 -22.71 -1.93
CA ALA A 236 -7.45 -22.21 -2.56
C ALA A 236 -7.46 -20.68 -2.73
N PRO A 237 -8.51 -20.03 -3.27
CA PRO A 237 -8.57 -18.57 -3.34
C PRO A 237 -8.60 -17.91 -1.96
N LEU A 238 -9.28 -18.53 -0.98
CA LEU A 238 -9.30 -18.06 0.41
C LEU A 238 -7.92 -18.10 1.06
N ALA A 239 -7.21 -19.23 0.92
CA ALA A 239 -5.84 -19.38 1.42
C ALA A 239 -4.89 -18.38 0.75
N SER A 240 -4.96 -18.24 -0.57
CA SER A 240 -4.15 -17.24 -1.26
C SER A 240 -4.47 -15.81 -0.83
N GLY A 241 -5.73 -15.47 -0.61
CA GLY A 241 -6.13 -14.16 -0.11
C GLY A 241 -5.56 -13.89 1.29
N ILE A 242 -5.79 -14.78 2.24
CA ILE A 242 -5.33 -14.62 3.63
C ILE A 242 -3.79 -14.69 3.73
N SER A 243 -3.11 -15.43 2.87
CA SER A 243 -1.68 -15.68 3.03
C SER A 243 -0.79 -14.69 2.28
N ILE A 244 -1.26 -14.09 1.18
CA ILE A 244 -0.41 -13.33 0.25
C ILE A 244 -0.73 -11.83 0.36
N CYS A 245 -1.36 -11.23 -0.66
CA CYS A 245 -1.67 -9.81 -0.74
C CYS A 245 -3.17 -9.51 -0.64
N GLY A 246 -3.99 -10.49 -0.23
CA GLY A 246 -5.43 -10.30 -0.13
C GLY A 246 -6.13 -10.43 -1.48
N VAL A 247 -6.79 -9.34 -1.88
CA VAL A 247 -7.74 -9.30 -3.01
C VAL A 247 -7.10 -9.80 -4.30
N SER A 248 -5.93 -9.26 -4.67
CA SER A 248 -5.24 -9.62 -5.91
C SER A 248 -4.86 -11.11 -5.94
N ALA A 249 -4.44 -11.68 -4.82
CA ALA A 249 -4.09 -13.09 -4.70
C ALA A 249 -5.32 -14.02 -4.78
N ALA A 250 -6.44 -13.63 -4.15
CA ALA A 250 -7.69 -14.38 -4.24
C ALA A 250 -8.23 -14.39 -5.68
N ILE A 251 -8.18 -13.25 -6.38
CA ILE A 251 -8.58 -13.14 -7.79
C ILE A 251 -7.64 -13.94 -8.70
N ALA A 252 -6.32 -13.78 -8.56
CA ALA A 252 -5.33 -14.49 -9.36
C ALA A 252 -5.43 -16.01 -9.17
N THR A 253 -5.64 -16.46 -7.94
CA THR A 253 -5.82 -17.87 -7.61
C THR A 253 -7.14 -18.41 -8.13
N GLY A 254 -8.24 -17.67 -7.94
CA GLY A 254 -9.55 -18.04 -8.47
C GLY A 254 -9.53 -18.20 -9.99
N ALA A 255 -8.84 -17.30 -10.69
CA ALA A 255 -8.64 -17.42 -12.12
C ALA A 255 -7.72 -18.61 -12.49
N ALA A 256 -6.68 -18.91 -11.68
CA ALA A 256 -5.74 -20.01 -11.93
C ALA A 256 -6.42 -21.37 -11.86
N ILE A 257 -7.29 -21.55 -10.87
CA ILE A 257 -8.02 -22.80 -10.66
C ILE A 257 -9.38 -22.83 -11.37
N ARG A 258 -9.74 -21.75 -12.08
CA ARG A 258 -11.02 -21.54 -12.77
C ARG A 258 -12.23 -21.67 -11.84
N SER A 259 -12.15 -21.05 -10.67
CA SER A 259 -13.28 -20.93 -9.75
C SER A 259 -14.37 -20.04 -10.34
N ARG A 260 -15.62 -20.22 -9.89
CA ARG A 260 -16.71 -19.29 -10.21
C ARG A 260 -16.32 -17.84 -9.86
N PRO A 261 -16.59 -16.84 -10.73
CA PRO A 261 -16.18 -15.44 -10.50
C PRO A 261 -16.72 -14.83 -9.20
N VAL A 262 -17.87 -15.32 -8.73
CA VAL A 262 -18.48 -14.88 -7.46
C VAL A 262 -17.58 -15.17 -6.25
N ILE A 263 -16.73 -16.21 -6.31
CA ILE A 263 -15.89 -16.64 -5.18
C ILE A 263 -14.83 -15.58 -4.86
N PRO A 264 -13.93 -15.19 -5.80
CA PRO A 264 -12.99 -14.10 -5.53
C PRO A 264 -13.66 -12.77 -5.16
N VAL A 265 -14.82 -12.45 -5.75
CA VAL A 265 -15.54 -11.21 -5.43
C VAL A 265 -15.97 -11.18 -3.96
N ILE A 266 -16.58 -12.27 -3.49
CA ILE A 266 -16.96 -12.45 -2.08
C ILE A 266 -15.74 -12.35 -1.16
N LEU A 267 -14.67 -13.08 -1.49
CA LEU A 267 -13.45 -13.07 -0.69
C LEU A 267 -12.84 -11.69 -0.60
N SER A 268 -12.88 -10.94 -1.72
CA SER A 268 -12.36 -9.58 -1.77
C SER A 268 -13.11 -8.63 -0.84
N ALA A 269 -14.44 -8.75 -0.77
CA ALA A 269 -15.26 -7.97 0.15
C ALA A 269 -14.89 -8.26 1.62
N VAL A 270 -14.71 -9.53 1.97
CA VAL A 270 -14.29 -9.93 3.33
C VAL A 270 -12.89 -9.40 3.66
N ILE A 271 -11.93 -9.60 2.76
CA ILE A 271 -10.54 -9.15 2.92
C ILE A 271 -10.47 -7.65 3.18
N ILE A 272 -11.15 -6.83 2.38
CA ILE A 272 -11.13 -5.36 2.52
C ILE A 272 -11.57 -4.94 3.92
N VAL A 273 -12.54 -5.63 4.51
CA VAL A 273 -13.01 -5.29 5.85
C VAL A 273 -12.03 -5.71 6.93
N PHE A 274 -11.43 -6.90 6.84
CA PHE A 274 -10.36 -7.27 7.77
C PHE A 274 -9.15 -6.36 7.64
N VAL A 275 -8.80 -5.93 6.42
CA VAL A 275 -7.74 -4.94 6.19
C VAL A 275 -8.02 -3.62 6.90
N ALA A 276 -9.26 -3.14 6.88
CA ALA A 276 -9.64 -1.94 7.63
C ALA A 276 -9.43 -2.13 9.14
N LEU A 277 -9.76 -3.31 9.68
CA LEU A 277 -9.49 -3.65 11.09
C LEU A 277 -7.98 -3.74 11.36
N GLU A 278 -7.24 -4.48 10.54
CA GLU A 278 -5.79 -4.65 10.63
C GLU A 278 -5.07 -3.30 10.67
N LEU A 279 -5.42 -2.39 9.74
CA LEU A 279 -4.86 -1.04 9.67
C LEU A 279 -5.20 -0.21 10.91
N LEU A 280 -6.41 -0.32 11.44
CA LEU A 280 -6.84 0.41 12.63
C LEU A 280 -6.18 -0.07 13.93
N PHE A 281 -5.89 -1.37 14.05
CA PHE A 281 -5.45 -1.97 15.32
C PHE A 281 -3.97 -2.35 15.37
N LEU A 282 -3.42 -2.91 14.30
CA LEU A 282 -2.07 -3.49 14.33
C LEU A 282 -0.95 -2.46 14.54
N PRO A 283 -0.99 -1.24 13.98
CA PRO A 283 0.05 -0.25 14.27
C PRO A 283 0.15 0.13 15.75
N TRP A 284 -0.99 0.22 16.44
CA TRP A 284 -1.03 0.45 17.89
C TRP A 284 -0.48 -0.73 18.66
N LEU A 285 -0.82 -1.96 18.24
CA LEU A 285 -0.27 -3.16 18.84
C LEU A 285 1.25 -3.24 18.65
N ALA A 286 1.75 -2.85 17.48
CA ALA A 286 3.18 -2.75 17.20
C ALA A 286 3.85 -1.66 18.06
N GLN A 287 3.22 -0.50 18.25
CA GLN A 287 3.70 0.52 19.18
C GLN A 287 3.74 0.01 20.64
N VAL A 288 2.82 -0.86 21.07
CA VAL A 288 2.83 -1.40 22.43
C VAL A 288 3.90 -2.47 22.60
N LEU A 289 3.98 -3.42 21.66
CA LEU A 289 4.80 -4.62 21.80
C LEU A 289 6.21 -4.49 21.21
N LEU A 290 6.38 -3.71 20.14
CA LEU A 290 7.57 -3.71 19.27
C LEU A 290 8.24 -2.35 19.16
N TRP A 291 7.90 -1.40 20.01
CA TRP A 291 8.52 -0.07 19.98
C TRP A 291 10.03 -0.06 20.26
N LYS A 292 10.58 -1.16 20.79
CA LYS A 292 12.03 -1.38 20.93
C LYS A 292 12.66 -2.10 19.73
N GLU A 293 11.84 -2.69 18.86
CA GLU A 293 12.27 -3.51 17.71
C GLU A 293 11.63 -2.94 16.43
N PRO A 294 12.00 -1.72 16.02
CA PRO A 294 11.32 -0.99 14.94
C PRO A 294 11.29 -1.77 13.61
N MET A 295 12.39 -2.40 13.22
CA MET A 295 12.43 -3.13 11.95
C MET A 295 11.55 -4.38 11.96
N VAL A 296 11.40 -5.04 13.12
CA VAL A 296 10.43 -6.12 13.32
C VAL A 296 9.01 -5.59 13.17
N ALA A 297 8.70 -4.42 13.76
CA ALA A 297 7.39 -3.79 13.64
C ALA A 297 7.03 -3.49 12.17
N GLY A 298 7.97 -2.91 11.41
CA GLY A 298 7.78 -2.62 9.98
C GLY A 298 7.60 -3.88 9.13
N ALA A 299 8.46 -4.89 9.29
CA ALA A 299 8.35 -6.15 8.56
C ALA A 299 7.03 -6.88 8.90
N TRP A 300 6.62 -6.85 10.16
CA TRP A 300 5.38 -7.50 10.61
C TRP A 300 4.15 -6.90 9.94
N MET A 301 4.10 -5.58 9.75
CA MET A 301 3.02 -4.94 8.99
C MET A 301 2.94 -5.46 7.55
N GLY A 302 4.09 -5.68 6.90
CA GLY A 302 4.16 -6.20 5.54
C GLY A 302 3.69 -7.66 5.42
N LEU A 303 4.02 -8.50 6.42
CA LEU A 303 3.63 -9.91 6.46
C LEU A 303 2.18 -10.12 6.92
N ALA A 304 1.71 -9.34 7.89
CA ALA A 304 0.44 -9.52 8.56
C ALA A 304 -0.74 -8.91 7.80
N VAL A 305 -0.58 -7.70 7.24
CA VAL A 305 -1.71 -6.97 6.65
C VAL A 305 -1.96 -7.39 5.21
N LYS A 306 -3.19 -7.79 4.89
CA LYS A 306 -3.55 -8.49 3.63
C LYS A 306 -4.15 -7.58 2.58
N SER A 307 -3.50 -6.44 2.36
CA SER A 307 -3.71 -5.54 1.21
C SER A 307 -2.45 -4.72 1.00
N ASP A 308 -2.14 -4.36 -0.24
CA ASP A 308 -0.99 -3.51 -0.55
C ASP A 308 -1.23 -2.11 0.03
N GLY A 309 -2.41 -1.54 -0.24
CA GLY A 309 -2.91 -0.33 0.43
C GLY A 309 -2.82 -0.40 1.93
N GLY A 310 -3.41 -1.44 2.52
CA GLY A 310 -3.48 -1.60 3.97
C GLY A 310 -2.14 -1.80 4.66
N ALA A 311 -1.26 -2.62 4.09
CA ALA A 311 0.03 -2.94 4.70
C ALA A 311 0.97 -1.74 4.67
N ILE A 312 1.07 -1.06 3.53
CA ILE A 312 1.90 0.13 3.40
C ILE A 312 1.36 1.24 4.31
N ALA A 313 0.04 1.33 4.44
CA ALA A 313 -0.61 2.23 5.38
C ALA A 313 -0.25 1.94 6.84
N SER A 314 -0.42 0.68 7.26
CA SER A 314 -0.08 0.27 8.61
C SER A 314 1.41 0.44 8.90
N GLY A 315 2.28 0.20 7.92
CA GLY A 315 3.72 0.46 8.01
C GLY A 315 4.07 1.93 8.19
N ALA A 316 3.43 2.83 7.44
CA ALA A 316 3.62 4.28 7.59
C ALA A 316 3.14 4.78 8.97
N ILE A 317 1.98 4.30 9.43
CA ILE A 317 1.46 4.62 10.76
C ILE A 317 2.37 4.05 11.85
N THR A 318 2.82 2.80 11.69
CA THR A 318 3.75 2.14 12.61
C THR A 318 5.06 2.90 12.70
N ASP A 319 5.60 3.37 11.58
CA ASP A 319 6.80 4.20 11.54
C ASP A 319 6.65 5.44 12.43
N SER A 320 5.54 6.17 12.26
CA SER A 320 5.22 7.34 13.08
C SER A 320 5.08 7.00 14.57
N LEU A 321 4.21 6.04 14.91
CA LEU A 321 3.86 5.70 16.30
C LEU A 321 5.04 5.11 17.08
N VAL A 322 5.81 4.20 16.45
CA VAL A 322 6.95 3.54 17.08
C VAL A 322 8.09 4.53 17.32
N ARG A 323 8.44 5.37 16.33
CA ARG A 323 9.46 6.41 16.52
C ARG A 323 9.08 7.38 17.62
N ALA A 324 7.83 7.84 17.63
CA ALA A 324 7.36 8.80 18.63
C ALA A 324 7.44 8.23 20.05
N LYS A 325 7.07 6.95 20.24
CA LYS A 325 7.19 6.29 21.54
C LYS A 325 8.64 6.01 21.93
N ALA A 326 9.48 5.54 21.01
CA ALA A 326 10.89 5.29 21.30
C ALA A 326 11.64 6.57 21.68
N LEU A 327 11.32 7.68 21.03
CA LEU A 327 11.86 8.99 21.40
C LEU A 327 11.41 9.43 22.79
N LYS A 328 10.13 9.23 23.11
CA LYS A 328 9.58 9.57 24.44
C LYS A 328 10.17 8.72 25.57
N GLU A 329 10.29 7.41 25.37
CA GLU A 329 10.59 6.45 26.44
C GLU A 329 12.09 6.06 26.49
N LEU A 330 12.81 6.10 25.35
CA LEU A 330 14.25 5.77 25.27
C LEU A 330 15.13 6.99 25.00
N GLY A 331 14.56 8.14 24.59
CA GLY A 331 15.34 9.28 24.11
C GLY A 331 16.02 9.03 22.75
N ILE A 332 15.63 7.99 22.02
CA ILE A 332 16.24 7.62 20.74
C ILE A 332 15.41 8.17 19.58
N ASN A 333 16.01 9.01 18.75
CA ASN A 333 15.40 9.57 17.56
C ASN A 333 15.82 8.77 16.32
N TRP A 334 14.99 7.81 15.90
CA TRP A 334 15.25 7.05 14.68
C TRP A 334 14.92 7.84 13.42
N GLU A 335 15.65 7.58 12.35
CA GLU A 335 15.39 8.14 11.03
C GLU A 335 14.02 7.67 10.49
N GLU A 336 13.28 8.58 9.86
CA GLU A 336 11.93 8.35 9.36
C GLU A 336 11.89 7.39 8.18
N GLY A 337 10.87 6.54 8.12
CA GLY A 337 10.52 5.74 6.95
C GLY A 337 11.31 4.46 6.77
N TRP A 338 12.12 4.03 7.75
CA TRP A 338 12.79 2.73 7.72
C TRP A 338 11.82 1.57 7.98
N MET A 339 10.82 1.78 8.84
CA MET A 339 9.77 0.77 9.05
C MET A 339 8.87 0.68 7.83
N LEU A 340 8.50 1.82 7.25
CA LEU A 340 7.80 1.86 5.96
C LEU A 340 8.59 1.14 4.87
N MET A 341 9.91 1.31 4.81
CA MET A 341 10.77 0.61 3.85
C MET A 341 10.75 -0.91 4.07
N ALA A 342 10.86 -1.38 5.33
CA ALA A 342 10.76 -2.80 5.66
C ALA A 342 9.38 -3.39 5.29
N THR A 343 8.30 -2.67 5.59
CA THR A 343 6.93 -3.02 5.20
C THR A 343 6.80 -3.12 3.67
N THR A 344 7.26 -2.09 2.97
CA THR A 344 7.14 -1.99 1.50
C THR A 344 7.91 -3.08 0.79
N THR A 345 9.16 -3.29 1.20
CA THR A 345 10.03 -4.29 0.60
C THR A 345 9.47 -5.69 0.78
N THR A 346 9.04 -6.01 2.01
CA THR A 346 8.34 -7.26 2.30
C THR A 346 7.10 -7.42 1.41
N LYS A 347 6.30 -6.36 1.25
CA LYS A 347 5.04 -6.43 0.49
C LYS A 347 5.25 -6.57 -1.01
N VAL A 348 6.14 -5.78 -1.60
CA VAL A 348 6.48 -5.86 -3.03
C VAL A 348 7.02 -7.25 -3.37
N PHE A 349 7.86 -7.85 -2.51
CA PHE A 349 8.30 -9.22 -2.72
C PHE A 349 7.15 -10.21 -2.69
N ILE A 350 6.21 -10.09 -1.74
CA ILE A 350 4.98 -10.91 -1.72
C ILE A 350 4.24 -10.79 -3.06
N ASP A 351 4.14 -9.59 -3.62
CA ASP A 351 3.40 -9.38 -4.87
C ASP A 351 4.08 -10.00 -6.09
N ILE A 352 5.41 -10.01 -6.12
CA ILE A 352 6.20 -10.73 -7.13
C ILE A 352 5.87 -12.24 -7.10
N PHE A 353 5.73 -12.82 -5.90
CA PHE A 353 5.42 -14.25 -5.74
C PHE A 353 4.02 -14.65 -6.22
N ILE A 354 3.06 -13.73 -6.33
CA ILE A 354 1.68 -14.05 -6.81
C ILE A 354 1.72 -14.69 -8.20
N GLY A 355 2.53 -14.14 -9.11
CA GLY A 355 2.63 -14.63 -10.49
C GLY A 355 3.16 -16.07 -10.56
N VAL A 356 4.19 -16.35 -9.78
CA VAL A 356 4.78 -17.70 -9.64
C VAL A 356 3.76 -18.66 -9.05
N TRP A 357 3.04 -18.24 -8.01
CA TRP A 357 2.07 -19.10 -7.35
C TRP A 357 0.84 -19.41 -8.19
N ALA A 358 0.30 -18.41 -8.89
CA ALA A 358 -0.82 -18.60 -9.79
C ALA A 358 -0.47 -19.64 -10.87
N PHE A 359 0.77 -19.64 -11.36
CA PHE A 359 1.27 -20.66 -12.29
C PHE A 359 1.32 -22.05 -11.64
N ILE A 360 1.94 -22.17 -10.45
CA ILE A 360 2.03 -23.45 -9.71
C ILE A 360 0.63 -24.05 -9.49
N LEU A 361 -0.32 -23.26 -8.98
CA LEU A 361 -1.69 -23.72 -8.74
C LEU A 361 -2.42 -24.10 -10.03
N ALA A 362 -2.24 -23.35 -11.12
CA ALA A 362 -2.85 -23.68 -12.39
C ALA A 362 -2.31 -25.00 -12.97
N VAL A 363 -1.00 -25.28 -12.82
CA VAL A 363 -0.40 -26.57 -13.17
C VAL A 363 -0.97 -27.68 -12.30
N ILE A 364 -0.98 -27.51 -10.97
CA ILE A 364 -1.52 -28.51 -10.03
C ILE A 364 -2.98 -28.83 -10.36
N TRP A 365 -3.82 -27.82 -10.56
CA TRP A 365 -5.24 -28.04 -10.88
C TRP A 365 -5.45 -28.71 -12.24
N SER A 366 -4.60 -28.40 -13.23
CA SER A 366 -4.67 -29.02 -14.54
C SER A 366 -4.18 -30.47 -14.54
N VAL A 367 -3.12 -30.79 -13.79
CA VAL A 367 -2.51 -32.12 -13.76
C VAL A 367 -3.30 -33.07 -12.86
N PHE A 368 -3.71 -32.62 -11.68
CA PHE A 368 -4.40 -33.47 -10.69
C PHE A 368 -5.93 -33.46 -10.80
N ASN A 369 -6.51 -32.75 -11.78
CA ASN A 369 -7.96 -32.68 -12.03
C ASN A 369 -8.80 -32.36 -10.79
N ILE A 370 -8.27 -31.51 -9.89
CA ILE A 370 -8.91 -31.19 -8.61
C ILE A 370 -10.26 -30.49 -8.87
N GLY A 371 -11.36 -31.12 -8.44
CA GLY A 371 -12.70 -30.54 -8.53
C GLY A 371 -13.43 -30.75 -9.86
N LYS A 372 -12.86 -31.47 -10.84
CA LYS A 372 -13.59 -31.88 -12.05
C LYS A 372 -14.41 -33.15 -11.78
N LYS A 373 -15.74 -33.08 -11.96
CA LYS A 373 -16.64 -34.26 -11.92
C LYS A 373 -16.88 -34.90 -13.30
N SER A 374 -16.43 -34.32 -14.42
CA SER A 374 -16.61 -34.91 -15.76
C SER A 374 -15.28 -35.17 -16.47
N LYS A 375 -15.20 -36.32 -17.16
CA LYS A 375 -14.06 -36.77 -17.96
C LYS A 375 -13.94 -36.05 -19.31
N ASP A 376 -14.89 -35.21 -19.69
CA ASP A 376 -14.98 -34.64 -21.05
C ASP A 376 -14.26 -33.29 -21.23
N SER A 377 -13.54 -32.81 -20.22
CA SER A 377 -12.73 -31.58 -20.32
C SER A 377 -11.23 -31.86 -20.28
N ALA A 378 -10.80 -32.93 -20.96
CA ALA A 378 -9.40 -33.28 -21.20
C ALA A 378 -8.74 -32.37 -22.27
N GLY A 379 -9.09 -31.09 -22.29
CA GLY A 379 -8.27 -30.08 -22.95
C GLY A 379 -7.05 -29.82 -22.07
N LYS A 380 -5.88 -30.30 -22.50
CA LYS A 380 -4.56 -29.86 -22.01
C LYS A 380 -4.46 -28.34 -22.16
N SER A 381 -5.00 -27.60 -21.19
CA SER A 381 -4.88 -26.17 -21.18
C SER A 381 -3.58 -25.82 -20.47
N GLN A 382 -2.47 -25.90 -21.20
CA GLN A 382 -1.23 -25.29 -20.75
C GLN A 382 -1.50 -23.82 -20.41
N VAL A 383 -1.08 -23.41 -19.21
CA VAL A 383 -1.16 -22.02 -18.76
C VAL A 383 -0.32 -21.20 -19.73
N LYS A 384 -0.97 -20.32 -20.50
CA LYS A 384 -0.26 -19.50 -21.48
C LYS A 384 0.54 -18.42 -20.73
N ALA A 385 1.77 -18.15 -21.17
CA ALA A 385 2.57 -17.06 -20.60
C ALA A 385 1.83 -15.70 -20.64
N SER A 386 0.94 -15.49 -21.62
CA SER A 386 0.04 -14.33 -21.67
C SER A 386 -0.87 -14.22 -20.46
N GLU A 387 -1.37 -15.34 -19.95
CA GLU A 387 -2.25 -15.38 -18.77
C GLU A 387 -1.48 -15.03 -17.49
N ILE A 388 -0.20 -15.39 -17.41
CA ILE A 388 0.70 -14.97 -16.32
C ILE A 388 0.96 -13.46 -16.43
N TRP A 389 1.30 -12.99 -17.62
CA TRP A 389 1.56 -11.57 -17.89
C TRP A 389 0.37 -10.72 -17.50
N ASP A 390 -0.84 -11.08 -17.94
CA ASP A 390 -2.07 -10.33 -17.66
C ASP A 390 -2.33 -10.19 -16.14
N ARG A 391 -1.93 -11.18 -15.34
CA ARG A 391 -2.17 -11.24 -13.89
C ARG A 391 -1.04 -10.63 -13.05
N PHE A 392 0.17 -10.53 -13.58
CA PHE A 392 1.29 -9.96 -12.84
C PHE A 392 1.03 -8.49 -12.49
N PRO A 393 1.21 -8.03 -11.24
CA PRO A 393 0.95 -6.63 -10.90
C PRO A 393 1.96 -5.71 -11.59
N LYS A 394 1.47 -4.81 -12.45
CA LYS A 394 2.26 -3.96 -13.34
C LYS A 394 2.94 -2.82 -12.62
N PHE A 395 2.38 -2.35 -11.50
CA PHE A 395 3.03 -1.36 -10.65
C PHE A 395 4.38 -1.85 -10.11
N ILE A 396 4.58 -3.17 -9.93
CA ILE A 396 5.87 -3.74 -9.54
C ILE A 396 6.95 -3.42 -10.58
N ILE A 397 6.60 -3.44 -11.88
CA ILE A 397 7.53 -3.08 -12.95
C ILE A 397 7.97 -1.63 -12.76
N GLY A 398 7.02 -0.72 -12.49
CA GLY A 398 7.34 0.68 -12.18
C GLY A 398 8.23 0.81 -10.94
N PHE A 399 7.92 0.11 -9.85
CA PHE A 399 8.76 0.09 -8.64
C PHE A 399 10.19 -0.38 -8.93
N VAL A 400 10.35 -1.53 -9.60
CA VAL A 400 11.66 -2.10 -9.93
C VAL A 400 12.44 -1.17 -10.86
N LEU A 401 11.78 -0.57 -11.85
CA LEU A 401 12.42 0.38 -12.76
C LEU A 401 12.92 1.61 -12.02
N THR A 402 12.08 2.28 -11.23
CA THR A 402 12.49 3.47 -10.48
C THR A 402 13.61 3.16 -9.49
N PHE A 403 13.53 2.02 -8.79
CA PHE A 403 14.58 1.56 -7.88
C PHE A 403 15.90 1.30 -8.61
N LEU A 404 15.89 0.49 -9.67
CA LEU A 404 17.11 0.14 -10.40
C LEU A 404 17.73 1.33 -11.11
N ILE A 405 16.93 2.25 -11.67
CA ILE A 405 17.47 3.46 -12.33
C ILE A 405 18.25 4.29 -11.31
N ILE A 406 17.66 4.62 -10.15
CA ILE A 406 18.37 5.40 -9.13
C ILE A 406 19.57 4.64 -8.58
N LEU A 407 19.42 3.34 -8.30
CA LEU A 407 20.51 2.53 -7.75
C LEU A 407 21.70 2.48 -8.72
N LEU A 408 21.46 2.17 -9.99
CA LEU A 408 22.52 2.09 -11.01
C LEU A 408 23.16 3.45 -11.28
N LEU A 409 22.36 4.51 -11.36
CA LEU A 409 22.88 5.87 -11.53
C LEU A 409 23.77 6.26 -10.34
N GLY A 410 23.31 6.05 -9.10
CA GLY A 410 24.04 6.41 -7.88
C GLY A 410 25.28 5.56 -7.63
N LEU A 411 25.26 4.27 -7.99
CA LEU A 411 26.44 3.40 -7.97
C LEU A 411 27.47 3.80 -9.04
N SER A 412 27.02 4.27 -10.19
CA SER A 412 27.91 4.68 -11.29
C SER A 412 28.52 6.06 -11.05
N ASN A 413 27.79 6.97 -10.40
CA ASN A 413 28.26 8.31 -10.08
C ASN A 413 27.75 8.75 -8.70
N PRO A 414 28.58 8.66 -7.64
CA PRO A 414 28.20 9.07 -6.30
C PRO A 414 27.77 10.55 -6.16
N ASP A 415 28.27 11.45 -7.02
CA ASP A 415 27.99 12.89 -6.92
C ASP A 415 26.51 13.23 -7.19
N ILE A 416 25.79 12.37 -7.90
CA ILE A 416 24.37 12.60 -8.20
C ILE A 416 23.46 12.25 -7.02
N VAL A 417 23.96 11.55 -6.00
CA VAL A 417 23.12 10.98 -4.93
C VAL A 417 22.38 12.09 -4.17
N GLY A 418 23.03 13.22 -3.88
CA GLY A 418 22.37 14.36 -3.22
C GLY A 418 21.29 15.01 -4.09
N ALA A 419 21.52 15.09 -5.41
CA ALA A 419 20.51 15.59 -6.36
C ALA A 419 19.34 14.61 -6.50
N ALA A 420 19.62 13.31 -6.54
CA ALA A 420 18.61 12.25 -6.53
C ALA A 420 17.80 12.26 -5.23
N GLU A 421 18.42 12.49 -4.08
CA GLU A 421 17.74 12.64 -2.78
C GLU A 421 16.78 13.83 -2.79
N THR A 422 17.22 14.99 -3.28
CA THR A 422 16.36 16.18 -3.44
C THR A 422 15.16 15.89 -4.33
N GLY A 423 15.41 15.33 -5.52
CA GLY A 423 14.39 15.05 -6.52
C GLY A 423 13.39 13.97 -6.10
N THR A 424 13.88 12.88 -5.51
CA THR A 424 13.01 11.84 -4.93
C THR A 424 12.26 12.36 -3.73
N GLY A 425 12.83 13.26 -2.92
CA GLY A 425 12.12 13.97 -1.85
C GLY A 425 10.92 14.77 -2.36
N HIS A 426 11.07 15.48 -3.49
CA HIS A 426 9.96 16.21 -4.11
C HIS A 426 8.85 15.26 -4.60
N ALA A 427 9.23 14.17 -5.28
CA ALA A 427 8.27 13.14 -5.69
C ALA A 427 7.60 12.46 -4.49
N ASN A 428 8.34 12.27 -3.39
CA ASN A 428 7.87 11.66 -2.15
C ASN A 428 6.76 12.47 -1.47
N ALA A 429 6.74 13.79 -1.64
CA ALA A 429 5.61 14.62 -1.17
C ALA A 429 4.32 14.30 -1.91
N LEU A 430 4.37 14.08 -3.24
CA LEU A 430 3.22 13.62 -4.01
C LEU A 430 2.80 12.20 -3.60
N ARG A 431 3.76 11.31 -3.32
CA ARG A 431 3.46 9.97 -2.78
C ARG A 431 2.65 10.07 -1.48
N SER A 432 3.06 10.91 -0.54
CA SER A 432 2.34 11.10 0.73
C SER A 432 0.88 11.53 0.50
N ILE A 433 0.63 12.41 -0.47
CA ILE A 433 -0.72 12.79 -0.87
C ILE A 433 -1.49 11.59 -1.46
N PHE A 434 -0.90 10.82 -2.37
CA PHE A 434 -1.52 9.59 -2.88
C PHE A 434 -1.87 8.59 -1.78
N PHE A 435 -1.02 8.47 -0.75
CA PHE A 435 -1.31 7.63 0.40
C PHE A 435 -2.51 8.17 1.19
N GLY A 436 -2.57 9.48 1.45
CA GLY A 436 -3.75 10.10 2.06
C GLY A 436 -5.04 9.84 1.25
N LEU A 437 -4.99 10.02 -0.07
CA LEU A 437 -6.13 9.78 -0.97
C LEU A 437 -6.57 8.31 -0.93
N CYS A 438 -5.59 7.39 -0.89
CA CYS A 438 -5.85 5.96 -0.72
C CYS A 438 -6.60 5.71 0.59
N PHE A 439 -6.14 6.27 1.72
CA PHE A 439 -6.67 5.92 3.03
C PHE A 439 -8.08 6.47 3.22
N PHE A 440 -8.33 7.71 2.75
CA PHE A 440 -9.69 8.23 2.65
C PHE A 440 -10.58 7.33 1.80
N SER A 441 -10.08 6.91 0.63
CA SER A 441 -10.84 6.06 -0.29
C SER A 441 -11.13 4.68 0.31
N ILE A 442 -10.18 4.06 1.02
CA ILE A 442 -10.39 2.81 1.77
C ILE A 442 -11.53 3.00 2.77
N GLY A 443 -11.50 4.06 3.57
CA GLY A 443 -12.56 4.34 4.53
C GLY A 443 -13.92 4.51 3.84
N LEU A 444 -13.97 5.30 2.76
CA LEU A 444 -15.20 5.59 2.02
C LEU A 444 -15.86 4.33 1.43
N VAL A 445 -15.07 3.43 0.86
CA VAL A 445 -15.60 2.23 0.19
C VAL A 445 -15.87 1.07 1.16
N THR A 446 -15.38 1.15 2.40
CA THR A 446 -15.59 0.14 3.42
C THR A 446 -17.01 0.21 3.97
N ASN A 447 -17.81 -0.82 3.68
CA ASN A 447 -19.21 -0.92 4.13
C ASN A 447 -19.36 -1.97 5.24
N VAL A 448 -19.47 -1.49 6.48
CA VAL A 448 -19.57 -2.34 7.68
C VAL A 448 -20.95 -3.02 7.79
N ARG A 449 -21.99 -2.47 7.17
CA ARG A 449 -23.33 -3.10 7.18
C ARG A 449 -23.39 -4.32 6.27
N LYS A 450 -22.78 -4.23 5.07
CA LYS A 450 -22.64 -5.37 4.15
C LYS A 450 -21.83 -6.52 4.77
N LEU A 451 -20.82 -6.21 5.60
CA LEU A 451 -20.07 -7.19 6.37
C LEU A 451 -20.98 -8.15 7.17
N TRP A 452 -22.07 -7.61 7.75
CA TRP A 452 -22.96 -8.36 8.62
C TRP A 452 -24.13 -9.02 7.86
N GLN A 453 -24.52 -8.46 6.71
CA GLN A 453 -25.72 -8.87 5.98
C GLN A 453 -25.50 -10.00 4.95
N GLU A 454 -24.27 -10.23 4.48
CA GLU A 454 -24.03 -11.19 3.38
C GLU A 454 -24.13 -12.68 3.78
N GLY A 455 -24.50 -13.01 5.03
CA GLY A 455 -24.70 -14.42 5.44
C GLY A 455 -23.42 -15.26 5.40
N MET A 456 -22.25 -14.63 5.43
CA MET A 456 -20.93 -15.26 5.22
C MET A 456 -20.21 -15.62 6.51
N GLY A 457 -20.94 -15.87 7.60
CA GLY A 457 -20.36 -16.13 8.93
C GLY A 457 -19.28 -17.21 8.91
N ARG A 458 -19.42 -18.24 8.06
CA ARG A 458 -18.41 -19.30 7.91
C ARG A 458 -17.11 -18.82 7.25
N ILE A 459 -17.18 -17.97 6.22
CA ILE A 459 -15.98 -17.42 5.54
C ILE A 459 -15.28 -16.43 6.47
N VAL A 460 -16.06 -15.54 7.09
CA VAL A 460 -15.57 -14.59 8.09
C VAL A 460 -14.91 -15.32 9.26
N ALA A 461 -15.50 -16.42 9.74
CA ALA A 461 -14.91 -17.23 10.82
C ALA A 461 -13.59 -17.88 10.40
N VAL A 462 -13.49 -18.48 9.20
CA VAL A 462 -12.20 -19.00 8.71
C VAL A 462 -11.17 -17.89 8.64
N TYR A 463 -11.55 -16.75 8.06
CA TYR A 463 -10.65 -15.62 7.91
C TYR A 463 -10.16 -15.13 9.27
N ALA A 464 -11.06 -14.92 10.23
CA ALA A 464 -10.71 -14.48 11.58
C ALA A 464 -9.79 -15.48 12.30
N VAL A 465 -10.12 -16.79 12.26
CA VAL A 465 -9.30 -17.83 12.90
C VAL A 465 -7.92 -17.92 12.26
N ALA A 466 -7.85 -17.91 10.92
CA ALA A 466 -6.58 -17.97 10.21
C ALA A 466 -5.74 -16.71 10.45
N LEU A 467 -6.35 -15.52 10.39
CA LEU A 467 -5.66 -14.25 10.60
C LEU A 467 -5.17 -14.14 12.06
N PHE A 468 -6.11 -14.05 13.01
CA PHE A 468 -5.81 -13.75 14.41
C PHE A 468 -5.20 -14.93 15.17
N GLY A 469 -5.51 -16.16 14.77
CA GLY A 469 -4.97 -17.37 15.41
C GLY A 469 -3.62 -17.81 14.87
N PHE A 470 -3.22 -17.36 13.66
CA PHE A 470 -2.04 -17.91 13.00
C PHE A 470 -1.22 -16.88 12.23
N ILE A 471 -1.77 -16.20 11.23
CA ILE A 471 -1.01 -15.28 10.36
C ILE A 471 -0.32 -14.17 11.17
N LEU A 472 -1.04 -13.53 12.09
CA LEU A 472 -0.47 -12.44 12.89
C LEU A 472 0.76 -12.91 13.69
N TRP A 473 0.67 -14.06 14.34
CA TRP A 473 1.71 -14.56 15.23
C TRP A 473 2.89 -15.15 14.48
N VAL A 474 2.63 -15.92 13.43
CA VAL A 474 3.71 -16.49 12.61
C VAL A 474 4.39 -15.37 11.82
N GLY A 475 3.66 -14.36 11.36
CA GLY A 475 4.26 -13.16 10.77
C GLY A 475 5.12 -12.39 11.73
N LEU A 476 4.70 -12.28 12.98
CA LEU A 476 5.51 -11.66 14.02
C LEU A 476 6.78 -12.47 14.28
N LEU A 477 6.66 -13.80 14.42
CA LEU A 477 7.79 -14.69 14.62
C LEU A 477 8.81 -14.61 13.48
N ILE A 478 8.36 -14.68 12.22
CA ILE A 478 9.23 -14.56 11.06
C ILE A 478 9.88 -13.17 11.03
N SER A 479 9.11 -12.11 11.29
CA SER A 479 9.66 -10.75 11.38
C SER A 479 10.72 -10.67 12.47
N TRP A 480 10.53 -11.34 13.61
CA TRP A 480 11.51 -11.39 14.68
C TRP A 480 12.77 -12.13 14.25
N ILE A 481 12.66 -13.33 13.66
CA ILE A 481 13.80 -14.12 13.20
C ILE A 481 14.68 -13.32 12.24
N PHE A 482 14.07 -12.58 11.32
CA PHE A 482 14.81 -11.87 10.28
C PHE A 482 15.21 -10.44 10.66
N TYR A 483 14.45 -9.73 11.49
CA TYR A 483 14.68 -8.30 11.74
C TYR A 483 15.07 -7.94 13.16
N HIS A 484 15.04 -8.89 14.10
CA HIS A 484 15.46 -8.63 15.47
C HIS A 484 16.91 -8.14 15.53
N GLY A 485 17.15 -7.10 16.33
CA GLY A 485 18.47 -6.47 16.48
C GLY A 485 18.91 -5.61 15.29
N ILE A 486 18.06 -5.42 14.27
CA ILE A 486 18.26 -4.43 13.21
C ILE A 486 17.55 -3.14 13.62
N TYR A 487 18.29 -2.04 13.65
CA TYR A 487 17.76 -0.73 14.03
C TYR A 487 17.94 0.29 12.88
N PRO A 488 16.97 1.21 12.70
CA PRO A 488 17.18 2.38 11.87
C PRO A 488 18.37 3.22 12.37
N PRO A 489 19.02 3.99 11.49
CA PRO A 489 19.94 5.04 11.89
C PRO A 489 19.27 6.03 12.85
N THR A 490 20.06 6.65 13.72
CA THR A 490 19.61 7.71 14.63
C THR A 490 19.94 9.08 14.04
N VAL A 491 19.06 10.06 14.23
CA VAL A 491 19.18 11.43 13.68
C VAL A 491 19.09 12.53 14.73
#